data_AF-A0A091FA87-F1
#
_entry.id   AF-A0A091FA87-F1
#
_cell.length_a   1.000
_cell.length_b   1.000
_cell.length_c   1.000
_cell.angle_alpha   90.00
_cell.angle_beta   90.00
_cell.angle_gamma   90.00
#
_symmetry.space_group_name_H-M   'P 1'
#
loop_
_entity.id
_entity.type
_entity.pdbx_description
1 polymer ?
#
loop_
_entity_poly.entity_id
_entity_poly.type
_entity_poly.pdbx_seq_one_letter_code
_entity_poly.pdbx_strand_id
1 'polypeptide(L)'
;LADQFCNAIGVLQQCGPPASFSNIQTAINKDQPVNPTEEYAQLFAALIARTAKDIDVLIDSLPSEESTAALQAESLYRLEEENHEAAARLEEVVYRGDVLLEKIQSALADIAQSQLKTRGG
;
A
#
# COMPACT_ATOMS: atom_id res chain seq x y z
N LEU A 1 18.03 0.04 4.58
CA LEU A 1 19.15 1.00 4.44
C LEU A 1 20.44 0.50 5.10
N ALA A 2 20.41 0.07 6.38
CA ALA A 2 21.57 -0.48 7.07
C ALA A 2 22.23 -1.66 6.32
N ASP A 3 21.43 -2.60 5.80
CA ASP A 3 21.96 -3.71 5.00
C ASP A 3 22.64 -3.25 3.70
N GLN A 4 22.13 -2.19 3.06
CA GLN A 4 22.74 -1.64 1.85
C GLN A 4 24.13 -1.06 2.16
N PHE A 5 24.30 -0.39 3.31
CA PHE A 5 25.60 0.05 3.78
C PHE A 5 26.53 -1.12 4.12
N CYS A 6 26.04 -2.13 4.85
CA CYS A 6 26.87 -3.28 5.24
C CYS A 6 27.34 -4.08 4.02
N ASN A 7 26.45 -4.32 3.06
CA ASN A 7 26.77 -5.01 1.82
C ASN A 7 27.75 -4.20 0.97
N ALA A 8 27.54 -2.88 0.86
CA ALA A 8 28.45 -2.01 0.14
C ALA A 8 29.86 -2.04 0.73
N ILE A 9 29.99 -1.91 2.06
CA ILE A 9 31.28 -1.97 2.75
C ILE A 9 31.96 -3.31 2.49
N GLY A 10 31.25 -4.43 2.67
CA GLY A 10 31.82 -5.76 2.48
C GLY A 10 32.33 -5.99 1.06
N VAL A 11 31.53 -5.67 0.04
CA VAL A 11 31.89 -5.87 -1.37
C VAL A 11 33.03 -4.93 -1.79
N LEU A 12 32.99 -3.66 -1.40
CA LEU A 12 34.02 -2.70 -1.78
C LEU A 12 35.37 -2.99 -1.11
N GLN A 13 35.37 -3.51 0.12
CA GLN A 13 36.59 -3.98 0.78
C GLN A 13 37.16 -5.23 0.11
N GLN A 14 36.31 -6.19 -0.27
CA GLN A 14 36.73 -7.42 -0.93
C GLN A 14 37.33 -7.16 -2.31
N CYS A 15 36.78 -6.21 -3.06
CA CYS A 15 37.21 -5.86 -4.41
C CYS A 15 38.19 -4.67 -4.45
N GLY A 16 38.63 -4.15 -3.30
CA GLY A 16 39.50 -2.99 -3.23
C GLY A 16 40.94 -3.33 -3.67
N PRO A 17 41.57 -2.55 -4.55
CA PRO A 17 42.97 -2.78 -4.88
C PRO A 17 43.87 -2.55 -3.66
N PRO A 18 45.01 -3.25 -3.55
CA PRO A 18 46.02 -2.93 -2.55
C PRO A 18 46.47 -1.48 -2.70
N ALA A 19 46.64 -0.77 -1.58
CA ALA A 19 47.21 0.57 -1.61
C ALA A 19 48.60 0.54 -2.26
N SER A 20 48.83 1.44 -3.21
CA SER A 20 50.15 1.57 -3.84
C SER A 20 50.90 2.74 -3.21
N PHE A 21 52.13 2.47 -2.76
CA PHE A 21 53.04 3.50 -2.31
C PHE A 21 53.91 3.92 -3.49
N SER A 22 53.95 5.23 -3.76
CA SER A 22 54.65 5.87 -4.89
C SER A 22 56.13 5.47 -4.99
N ASN A 23 56.72 4.99 -3.89
CA ASN A 23 58.14 4.72 -3.74
C ASN A 23 58.54 3.27 -4.14
N ILE A 24 57.57 2.38 -4.40
CA ILE A 24 57.79 0.92 -4.66
C ILE A 24 57.30 0.51 -6.07
N GLN A 25 56.79 1.48 -6.83
CA GLN A 25 55.94 1.26 -7.99
C GLN A 25 56.77 1.12 -9.29
N THR A 26 57.53 0.03 -9.45
CA THR A 26 58.21 -0.20 -10.75
C THR A 26 58.27 -1.65 -11.25
N ALA A 27 57.82 -2.66 -10.49
CA ALA A 27 58.02 -4.05 -10.93
C ALA A 27 56.79 -4.98 -11.00
N ILE A 28 55.64 -4.64 -10.41
CA ILE A 28 54.58 -5.66 -10.17
C ILE A 28 53.26 -5.43 -10.94
N ASN A 29 52.94 -4.21 -11.38
CA ASN A 29 51.59 -3.88 -11.89
C ASN A 29 51.54 -3.65 -13.41
N LYS A 30 51.79 -4.68 -14.24
CA LYS A 30 51.59 -4.56 -15.70
C LYS A 30 50.38 -5.29 -16.26
N ASP A 31 49.77 -6.21 -15.52
CA ASP A 31 48.61 -7.01 -15.97
C ASP A 31 47.51 -7.12 -14.90
N GLN A 32 47.14 -5.99 -14.29
CA GLN A 32 46.02 -6.01 -13.35
C GLN A 32 44.69 -5.87 -14.11
N PRO A 33 43.73 -6.80 -13.95
CA PRO A 33 42.44 -6.71 -14.60
C PRO A 33 41.69 -5.45 -14.15
N VAL A 34 40.77 -4.97 -15.00
CA VAL A 34 39.88 -3.84 -14.68
C VAL A 34 39.14 -4.18 -13.38
N ASN A 35 39.38 -3.42 -12.32
CA ASN A 35 38.72 -3.62 -11.03
C ASN A 35 37.28 -3.07 -11.11
N PRO A 36 36.25 -3.90 -10.88
CA PRO A 36 34.84 -3.46 -10.94
C PRO A 36 34.42 -2.61 -9.72
N THR A 37 35.36 -2.21 -8.87
CA THR A 37 35.12 -1.46 -7.62
C THR A 37 34.36 -0.16 -7.87
N GLU A 38 34.65 0.53 -8.97
CA GLU A 38 34.01 1.80 -9.31
C GLU A 38 32.54 1.60 -9.75
N GLU A 39 32.26 0.54 -10.51
CA GLU A 39 30.89 0.16 -10.90
C GLU A 39 30.06 -0.25 -9.68
N TYR A 40 30.63 -1.06 -8.79
CA TYR A 40 29.97 -1.42 -7.53
C TYR A 40 29.75 -0.20 -6.63
N ALA A 41 30.71 0.72 -6.55
CA ALA A 41 30.56 1.95 -5.77
C ALA A 41 29.40 2.80 -6.28
N GLN A 42 29.29 2.97 -7.61
CA GLN A 42 28.18 3.68 -8.23
C GLN A 42 26.84 2.98 -8.00
N LEU A 43 26.79 1.65 -8.15
CA LEU A 43 25.57 0.87 -7.90
C LEU A 43 25.09 1.01 -6.45
N PHE A 44 25.98 0.81 -5.47
CA PHE A 44 25.62 0.93 -4.06
C PHE A 44 25.24 2.37 -3.70
N ALA A 45 25.93 3.38 -4.23
CA ALA A 45 25.56 4.78 -4.03
C ALA A 45 24.14 5.06 -4.55
N ALA A 46 23.80 4.57 -5.75
CA ALA A 46 22.46 4.71 -6.32
C ALA A 46 21.39 4.00 -5.47
N LEU A 47 21.67 2.77 -5.02
CA LEU A 47 20.74 2.00 -4.17
C LEU A 47 20.51 2.68 -2.82
N ILE A 48 21.58 3.16 -2.17
CA ILE A 48 21.51 3.86 -0.88
C ILE A 48 20.73 5.17 -1.03
N ALA A 49 21.07 5.98 -2.04
CA ALA A 49 20.41 7.26 -2.29
C ALA A 49 18.92 7.09 -2.61
N ARG A 50 18.59 6.13 -3.46
CA ARG A 50 17.19 5.79 -3.75
C ARG A 50 16.46 5.31 -2.50
N THR A 51 17.05 4.39 -1.74
CA THR A 51 16.43 3.87 -0.51
C THR A 51 16.18 4.99 0.51
N ALA A 52 17.12 5.93 0.65
CA ALA A 52 16.94 7.09 1.52
C ALA A 52 15.81 7.99 1.02
N LYS A 53 15.73 8.24 -0.30
CA LYS A 53 14.65 9.05 -0.86
C LYS A 53 13.29 8.38 -0.74
N ASP A 54 13.22 7.06 -0.91
CA ASP A 54 11.99 6.29 -0.72
C ASP A 54 11.53 6.38 0.75
N ILE A 55 12.46 6.37 1.72
CA ILE A 55 12.15 6.59 3.14
C ILE A 55 11.55 7.99 3.37
N ASP A 56 12.14 9.05 2.81
CA ASP A 56 11.60 10.41 2.94
C ASP A 56 10.16 10.49 2.39
N VAL A 57 9.91 9.90 1.22
CA VAL A 57 8.57 9.88 0.62
C VAL A 57 7.58 9.11 1.50
N LEU A 58 8.01 8.01 2.12
CA LEU A 58 7.17 7.25 3.05
C LEU A 58 6.86 8.05 4.32
N ILE A 59 7.84 8.80 4.85
CA ILE A 59 7.66 9.69 6.01
C ILE A 59 6.64 10.78 5.66
N ASP A 60 6.78 11.44 4.52
CA ASP A 60 5.83 12.46 4.03
C ASP A 60 4.44 11.88 3.76
N SER A 61 4.34 10.57 3.53
CA SER A 61 3.09 9.85 3.31
C SER A 61 2.43 9.34 4.61
N LEU A 62 3.07 9.51 5.77
CA LEU A 62 2.47 9.13 7.05
C LEU A 62 1.26 10.03 7.35
N PRO A 63 0.20 9.49 7.98
CA PRO A 63 -0.91 10.32 8.47
C PRO A 63 -0.41 11.37 9.47
N SER A 64 -1.10 12.51 9.57
CA SER A 64 -0.57 13.69 10.28
C SER A 64 -0.19 13.40 11.75
N GLU A 65 0.94 13.95 12.19
CA GLU A 65 1.43 13.84 13.57
C GLU A 65 0.56 14.63 14.58
N GLU A 66 -0.29 15.55 14.11
CA GLU A 66 -1.28 16.25 14.95
C GLU A 66 -2.40 15.32 15.47
N SER A 67 -2.48 14.11 14.94
CA SER A 67 -3.44 13.09 15.37
C SER A 67 -3.04 12.50 16.71
N THR A 68 -3.28 13.23 17.80
CA THR A 68 -3.14 12.69 19.16
C THR A 68 -4.04 11.46 19.32
N ALA A 69 -3.65 10.51 20.16
CA ALA A 69 -4.47 9.31 20.43
C ALA A 69 -5.91 9.66 20.85
N ALA A 70 -6.10 10.79 21.52
CA ALA A 70 -7.42 11.31 21.88
C ALA A 70 -8.25 11.75 20.66
N LEU A 71 -7.64 12.49 19.72
CA LEU A 71 -8.32 12.89 18.48
C LEU A 71 -8.64 11.69 17.58
N GLN A 72 -7.79 10.65 17.59
CA GLN A 72 -8.04 9.40 16.87
C GLN A 72 -9.21 8.63 17.47
N ALA A 73 -9.26 8.51 18.80
CA ALA A 73 -10.37 7.88 19.50
C ALA A 73 -11.70 8.61 19.23
N GLU A 74 -11.70 9.94 19.30
CA GLU A 74 -12.89 10.76 18.98
C GLU A 74 -13.34 10.56 17.52
N SER A 75 -12.39 10.55 16.58
CA SER A 75 -12.69 10.31 15.16
C SER A 75 -13.28 8.93 14.93
N LEU A 76 -12.81 7.91 15.65
CA LEU A 76 -13.36 6.54 15.61
C LEU A 76 -14.78 6.51 16.15
N TYR A 77 -15.04 7.12 17.31
CA TYR A 77 -16.39 7.20 17.87
C TYR A 77 -17.38 7.86 16.91
N ARG A 78 -16.98 8.97 16.28
CA ARG A 78 -17.82 9.65 15.29
C ARG A 78 -18.08 8.76 14.07
N LEU A 79 -17.07 8.05 13.58
CA LEU A 79 -17.21 7.15 12.44
C LEU A 79 -18.14 5.96 12.76
N GLU A 80 -18.06 5.43 13.98
CA GLU A 80 -18.98 4.38 14.45
C GLU A 80 -20.43 4.88 14.52
N GLU A 81 -20.65 6.09 15.02
CA GLU A 81 -21.97 6.72 15.05
C GLU A 81 -22.53 6.96 13.64
N GLU A 82 -21.73 7.53 12.74
CA GLU A 82 -22.09 7.75 11.34
C GLU A 82 -22.44 6.43 10.63
N ASN A 83 -21.69 5.35 10.91
CA ASN A 83 -21.96 4.02 10.38
C ASN A 83 -23.26 3.44 10.92
N HIS A 84 -23.50 3.56 12.23
CA HIS A 84 -24.74 3.09 12.84
C HIS A 84 -25.96 3.81 12.27
N GLU A 85 -25.89 5.13 12.09
CA GLU A 85 -26.96 5.91 11.48
C GLU A 85 -27.18 5.51 10.00
N ALA A 86 -26.11 5.31 9.24
CA ALA A 86 -26.20 4.83 7.86
C ALA A 86 -26.85 3.44 7.77
N ALA A 87 -26.51 2.52 8.68
CA ALA A 87 -27.11 1.19 8.75
C ALA A 87 -28.60 1.26 9.09
N ALA A 88 -29.01 2.09 10.05
CA ALA A 88 -30.42 2.29 10.40
C ALA A 88 -31.23 2.85 9.22
N ARG A 89 -30.69 3.83 8.49
CA ARG A 89 -31.31 4.35 7.27
C ARG A 89 -31.45 3.28 6.19
N LEU A 90 -30.42 2.44 6.02
CA LEU A 90 -30.47 1.34 5.07
C LEU A 90 -31.56 0.32 5.45
N GLU A 91 -31.67 -0.05 6.72
CA GLU A 91 -32.70 -0.96 7.23
C GLU A 91 -34.11 -0.42 6.95
N GLU A 92 -34.36 0.87 7.19
CA GLU A 92 -35.65 1.50 6.90
C GLU A 92 -36.00 1.41 5.40
N VAL A 93 -35.03 1.71 4.53
CA VAL A 93 -35.23 1.68 3.07
C VAL A 93 -35.50 0.25 2.60
N VAL A 94 -34.76 -0.74 3.11
CA VAL A 94 -34.96 -2.16 2.78
C VAL A 94 -36.36 -2.60 3.22
N TYR A 95 -36.74 -2.32 4.47
CA TYR A 95 -38.07 -2.67 4.99
C TYR A 95 -39.21 -2.10 4.13
N ARG A 96 -39.10 -0.83 3.74
CA ARG A 96 -40.08 -0.18 2.86
C ARG A 96 -40.11 -0.82 1.47
N GLY A 97 -38.95 -1.24 0.97
CA GLY A 97 -38.82 -2.01 -0.27
C GLY A 97 -39.57 -3.34 -0.21
N ASP A 98 -39.39 -4.10 0.87
CA ASP A 98 -40.03 -5.40 1.06
C ASP A 98 -41.56 -5.28 1.15
N VAL A 99 -42.07 -4.31 1.91
CA VAL A 99 -43.51 -4.04 2.01
C VAL A 99 -44.11 -3.67 0.65
N LEU A 100 -43.39 -2.90 -0.16
CA LEU A 100 -43.85 -2.53 -1.49
C LEU A 100 -43.86 -3.76 -2.42
N LEU A 101 -42.82 -4.59 -2.35
CA LEU A 101 -42.71 -5.81 -3.13
C LEU A 101 -43.87 -6.78 -2.82
N GLU A 102 -44.19 -6.96 -1.55
CA GLU A 102 -45.31 -7.82 -1.11
C GLU A 102 -46.66 -7.32 -1.69
N LYS A 103 -46.90 -6.01 -1.68
CA LYS A 103 -48.11 -5.41 -2.28
C LYS A 103 -48.19 -5.67 -3.77
N ILE A 104 -47.07 -5.53 -4.49
CA ILE A 104 -47.01 -5.81 -5.94
C ILE A 104 -47.30 -7.29 -6.19
N GLN A 105 -46.71 -8.19 -5.42
CA GLN A 105 -46.93 -9.63 -5.54
C GLN A 105 -48.39 -10.01 -5.28
N SER A 106 -49.02 -9.42 -4.26
CA SER A 106 -50.45 -9.63 -3.97
C SER A 106 -51.32 -9.16 -5.15
N ALA A 107 -51.08 -7.96 -5.67
CA ALA A 107 -51.85 -7.43 -6.80
C ALA A 107 -51.69 -8.30 -8.07
N LEU A 108 -50.48 -8.78 -8.34
CA LEU A 108 -50.23 -9.70 -9.45
C LEU A 108 -50.96 -11.04 -9.28
N ALA A 109 -51.00 -11.57 -8.05
CA ALA A 109 -51.75 -12.78 -7.73
C ALA A 109 -53.26 -12.59 -7.96
N ASP A 110 -53.82 -11.47 -7.52
CA ASP A 110 -55.25 -11.14 -7.71
C ASP A 110 -55.61 -11.00 -9.20
N ILE A 111 -54.74 -10.38 -10.00
CA ILE A 111 -54.89 -10.28 -11.46
C ILE A 111 -54.88 -11.69 -12.07
N ALA A 112 -53.89 -12.52 -11.72
CA ALA A 112 -53.78 -13.88 -12.25
C ALA A 112 -55.01 -14.72 -11.92
N GLN A 113 -55.52 -14.65 -10.68
CA GLN A 113 -56.73 -15.36 -10.27
C GLN A 113 -57.98 -14.85 -11.01
N SER A 114 -58.10 -13.54 -11.21
CA SER A 114 -59.22 -12.94 -11.94
C SER A 114 -59.23 -13.38 -13.41
N GLN A 115 -58.07 -13.46 -14.04
CA GLN A 115 -57.93 -13.94 -15.42
C GLN A 115 -58.32 -15.42 -15.57
N LEU A 116 -57.94 -16.26 -14.59
CA LEU A 116 -58.34 -17.68 -14.56
C LEU A 116 -59.85 -17.85 -14.41
N LYS A 117 -60.50 -17.06 -13.52
CA LYS A 117 -61.96 -17.10 -13.32
C LYS A 117 -62.73 -16.69 -14.58
N THR A 118 -62.29 -15.63 -15.27
CA THR A 118 -62.95 -15.15 -16.50
C THR A 118 -62.81 -16.12 -17.68
N ARG A 119 -61.79 -16.99 -17.68
CA ARG A 119 -61.52 -17.94 -18.77
C ARG A 119 -62.12 -19.34 -18.54
N GLY A 120 -62.55 -19.64 -17.31
CA GLY A 120 -63.16 -20.92 -16.94
C GLY A 120 -64.69 -20.91 -16.82
N GLY A 121 -65.34 -19.78 -17.14
CA GLY A 121 -66.81 -19.62 -17.18
C GLY A 121 -67.36 -19.50 -18.58
#